data_AF-A0A7R9MIT0-F1
#
_entry.id   AF-A0A7R9MIT0-F1
#
_cell.length_a   1.000
_cell.length_b   1.000
_cell.length_c   1.000
_cell.angle_alpha   90.00
_cell.angle_beta   90.00
_cell.angle_gamma   90.00
#
_symmetry.space_group_name_H-M   'P 1'
#
loop_
_entity.id
_entity.type
_entity.pdbx_description
1 polymer ?
#
loop_
_entity_poly.entity_id
_entity_poly.type
_entity_poly.pdbx_seq_one_letter_code
_entity_poly.pdbx_strand_id
1 'polypeptide(L)'
;MGANLDYVSIMTYDEAGAYEGHTGHHSKYTWCISATERYHSKGIPKEKCLMGVPFYGHTFKLQDKNKHGIGAPITGEGKTPHGEGDNAWYSEMCDLVKNKGWTKEDPDQGHDPISYHDLTWVGYDDPYAAYDKSKWVKDNGYGGIIVWEITQDDFEPKCCSKSYPMLRAINHVLLVTALVCLQVLSAVAKPKVICYWPNWRMDSGGDDKHTPENIDPTLCTHIHHAFHVLDQQHNVVKDSAGPQPDVYRRLNALKQRNPDVKIIVSMGGWGAPDNQYSQLVGNEGLRQGFIKNTIAYLHQYKFDGLDIDWEFPVCWQADCSKGPKSDKANYAKFLQVS
;
A
#
# COMPACT_ATOMS: atom_id res chain seq x y z
N MET A 1 -18.89 -10.20 -4.19
CA MET A 1 -17.65 -9.93 -3.42
C MET A 1 -17.72 -8.54 -2.78
N GLY A 2 -17.74 -7.44 -3.56
CA GLY A 2 -17.71 -6.07 -2.99
C GLY A 2 -18.85 -5.67 -2.02
N ALA A 3 -19.99 -6.36 -2.02
CA ALA A 3 -21.05 -6.11 -1.04
C ALA A 3 -20.62 -6.43 0.41
N ASN A 4 -19.78 -7.44 0.61
CA ASN A 4 -19.44 -7.98 1.94
C ASN A 4 -18.14 -7.43 2.52
N LEU A 5 -17.44 -6.58 1.77
CA LEU A 5 -16.19 -5.96 2.19
C LEU A 5 -16.47 -4.52 2.63
N ASP A 6 -15.78 -4.02 3.65
CA ASP A 6 -15.84 -2.61 4.02
C ASP A 6 -15.20 -1.71 2.96
N TYR A 7 -14.14 -2.21 2.32
CA TYR A 7 -13.43 -1.58 1.22
C TYR A 7 -12.61 -2.61 0.44
N VAL A 8 -12.11 -2.20 -0.73
CA VAL A 8 -11.21 -2.93 -1.60
C VAL A 8 -10.03 -2.03 -1.91
N SER A 9 -8.87 -2.47 -1.46
CA SER A 9 -7.58 -1.89 -1.78
C SER A 9 -7.19 -2.26 -3.20
N ILE A 10 -6.95 -1.27 -4.06
CA ILE A 10 -6.53 -1.48 -5.45
C ILE A 10 -5.06 -1.08 -5.52
N MET A 11 -4.19 -2.07 -5.71
CA MET A 11 -2.74 -1.86 -5.82
C MET A 11 -2.39 -1.22 -7.16
N THR A 12 -2.65 0.08 -7.26
CA THR A 12 -2.33 0.88 -8.45
C THR A 12 -0.88 1.35 -8.42
N TYR A 13 0.03 0.38 -8.31
CA TYR A 13 1.46 0.52 -8.43
C TYR A 13 2.04 -0.77 -9.04
N ASP A 14 3.33 -0.80 -9.32
CA ASP A 14 4.06 -1.92 -9.94
C ASP A 14 3.58 -2.26 -11.36
N GLU A 15 3.04 -1.28 -12.08
CA GLU A 15 2.65 -1.44 -13.48
C GLU A 15 3.82 -1.60 -14.43
N ALA A 16 4.96 -1.01 -14.09
CA ALA A 16 6.19 -1.05 -14.85
C ALA A 16 7.36 -1.41 -13.93
N GLY A 17 8.32 -2.16 -14.46
CA GLY A 17 9.52 -2.56 -13.73
C GLY A 17 10.65 -2.96 -14.69
N ALA A 18 11.83 -3.27 -14.15
CA ALA A 18 13.01 -3.53 -14.97
C ALA A 18 12.88 -4.73 -15.93
N TYR A 19 11.96 -5.66 -15.64
CA TYR A 19 11.65 -6.82 -16.48
C TYR A 19 11.11 -6.47 -17.87
N GLU A 20 10.64 -5.23 -18.09
CA GLU A 20 10.16 -4.75 -19.40
C GLU A 20 11.30 -4.38 -20.37
N GLY A 21 12.51 -4.17 -19.87
CA GLY A 21 13.67 -3.79 -20.68
C GLY A 21 13.73 -2.31 -21.09
N HIS A 22 12.83 -1.47 -20.55
CA HIS A 22 12.89 -0.02 -20.67
C HIS A 22 12.44 0.68 -19.38
N THR A 23 12.74 1.99 -19.24
CA THR A 23 12.25 2.81 -18.12
C THR A 23 10.74 2.99 -18.19
N GLY A 24 10.10 3.06 -17.03
CA GLY A 24 8.66 3.29 -16.88
C GLY A 24 8.33 3.82 -15.50
N HIS A 25 7.24 4.60 -15.41
CA HIS A 25 6.73 5.05 -14.13
C HIS A 25 5.69 4.04 -13.62
N HIS A 26 6.00 3.32 -12.55
CA HIS A 26 5.23 2.16 -12.09
C HIS A 26 3.83 2.48 -11.50
N SER A 27 3.55 3.74 -11.19
CA SER A 27 2.26 4.19 -10.66
C SER A 27 1.73 5.40 -11.43
N LYS A 28 1.71 5.32 -12.77
CA LYS A 28 1.22 6.42 -13.62
C LYS A 28 -0.17 6.89 -13.22
N TYR A 29 -0.37 8.19 -13.08
CA TYR A 29 -1.63 8.80 -12.65
C TYR A 29 -2.83 8.36 -13.50
N THR A 30 -2.69 8.42 -14.82
CA THR A 30 -3.74 8.00 -15.78
C THR A 30 -4.07 6.51 -15.68
N TRP A 31 -3.06 5.68 -15.41
CA TRP A 31 -3.27 4.25 -15.18
C TRP A 31 -3.93 3.98 -13.83
N CYS A 32 -3.52 4.68 -12.76
CA CYS A 32 -4.15 4.57 -11.44
C CYS A 32 -5.65 4.87 -11.51
N ILE A 33 -6.03 5.92 -12.23
CA ILE A 33 -7.42 6.27 -12.53
C ILE A 33 -8.12 5.11 -13.25
N SER A 34 -7.56 4.68 -14.39
CA SER A 34 -8.16 3.65 -15.23
C SER A 34 -8.34 2.31 -14.49
N ALA A 35 -7.36 1.92 -13.68
CA ALA A 35 -7.42 0.72 -12.84
C ALA A 35 -8.49 0.85 -11.75
N THR A 36 -8.57 2.01 -11.09
CA THR A 36 -9.57 2.27 -10.05
C THR A 36 -11.00 2.26 -10.62
N GLU A 37 -11.21 2.89 -11.77
CA GLU A 37 -12.48 2.85 -12.51
C GLU A 37 -12.85 1.45 -12.97
N ARG A 38 -11.87 0.63 -13.37
CA ARG A 38 -12.10 -0.75 -13.77
C ARG A 38 -12.72 -1.57 -12.64
N TYR A 39 -12.28 -1.43 -11.40
CA TYR A 39 -12.89 -2.14 -10.26
C TYR A 39 -14.33 -1.69 -10.04
N HIS A 40 -14.61 -0.40 -10.15
CA HIS A 40 -15.98 0.12 -10.09
C HIS A 40 -16.87 -0.46 -11.21
N SER A 41 -16.36 -0.50 -12.46
CA SER A 41 -17.07 -1.08 -13.60
C SER A 41 -17.42 -2.57 -13.44
N LYS A 42 -16.73 -3.28 -12.53
CA LYS A 42 -17.01 -4.67 -12.16
C LYS A 42 -18.01 -4.82 -11.00
N GLY A 43 -18.63 -3.72 -10.58
CA GLY A 43 -19.74 -3.71 -9.62
C GLY A 43 -19.32 -3.42 -8.17
N ILE A 44 -18.10 -2.93 -7.93
CA ILE A 44 -17.70 -2.47 -6.60
C ILE A 44 -18.18 -1.02 -6.43
N PRO A 45 -18.93 -0.70 -5.36
CA PRO A 45 -19.34 0.68 -5.09
C PRO A 45 -18.13 1.61 -4.94
N LYS A 46 -18.21 2.83 -5.47
CA LYS A 46 -17.07 3.77 -5.49
C LYS A 46 -16.55 4.05 -4.08
N GLU A 47 -17.43 4.20 -3.11
CA GLU A 47 -17.14 4.45 -1.70
C GLU A 47 -16.38 3.30 -1.01
N LYS A 48 -16.28 2.14 -1.67
CA LYS A 48 -15.48 0.99 -1.24
C LYS A 48 -14.17 0.83 -2.03
N CYS A 49 -14.01 1.49 -3.17
CA CYS A 49 -12.78 1.42 -3.96
C CYS A 49 -11.73 2.40 -3.43
N LEU A 50 -10.56 1.89 -3.03
CA LEU A 50 -9.44 2.69 -2.56
C LEU A 50 -8.30 2.62 -3.58
N MET A 51 -7.81 3.78 -4.04
CA MET A 51 -6.67 3.84 -4.96
C MET A 51 -5.36 3.69 -4.20
N GLY A 52 -4.42 2.93 -4.75
CA GLY A 52 -3.08 2.73 -4.21
C GLY A 52 -2.12 3.87 -4.53
N VAL A 53 -1.35 4.29 -3.54
CA VAL A 53 -0.28 5.27 -3.66
C VAL A 53 1.00 4.65 -3.08
N PRO A 54 2.03 4.39 -3.90
CA PRO A 54 3.30 3.87 -3.41
C PRO A 54 4.12 5.00 -2.79
N PHE A 55 4.85 4.70 -1.71
CA PHE A 55 5.85 5.60 -1.12
C PHE A 55 7.27 5.22 -1.52
N TYR A 56 7.40 4.50 -2.62
CA TYR A 56 8.64 4.10 -3.26
C TYR A 56 8.53 4.32 -4.77
N GLY A 57 9.66 4.17 -5.45
CA GLY A 57 9.76 4.14 -6.90
C GLY A 57 10.52 2.92 -7.39
N HIS A 58 10.31 2.57 -8.65
CA HIS A 58 11.12 1.55 -9.34
C HIS A 58 12.37 2.16 -9.93
N THR A 59 13.49 1.45 -9.78
CA THR A 59 14.81 1.88 -10.21
C THR A 59 15.26 1.13 -11.46
N PHE A 60 15.94 1.85 -12.34
CA PHE A 60 16.35 1.38 -13.65
C PHE A 60 17.79 1.79 -13.92
N LYS A 61 18.57 0.91 -14.55
CA LYS A 61 19.91 1.20 -15.05
C LYS A 61 19.87 1.48 -16.54
N LEU A 62 19.93 2.75 -16.90
CA LEU A 62 19.96 3.23 -18.28
C LEU A 62 21.11 2.57 -19.08
N GLN A 63 20.85 2.27 -20.34
CA GLN A 63 21.89 1.86 -21.28
C GLN A 63 22.77 3.05 -21.71
N ASP A 64 22.18 4.25 -21.78
CA ASP A 64 22.85 5.50 -22.15
C ASP A 64 22.30 6.64 -21.28
N LYS A 65 23.18 7.30 -20.52
CA LYS A 65 22.80 8.40 -19.61
C LYS A 65 22.14 9.59 -20.31
N ASN A 66 22.35 9.75 -21.62
CA ASN A 66 21.73 10.82 -22.41
C ASN A 66 20.34 10.44 -22.95
N LYS A 67 19.89 9.20 -22.71
CA LYS A 67 18.54 8.70 -23.02
C LYS A 67 17.85 8.37 -21.70
N HIS A 68 17.26 9.38 -21.08
CA HIS A 68 16.69 9.30 -19.74
C HIS A 68 15.18 9.61 -19.69
N GLY A 69 14.52 9.66 -20.86
CA GLY A 69 13.06 9.77 -20.93
C GLY A 69 12.36 8.46 -20.53
N ILE A 70 11.04 8.50 -20.40
CA ILE A 70 10.21 7.30 -20.28
C ILE A 70 10.37 6.43 -21.55
N GLY A 71 10.49 5.11 -21.39
CA GLY A 71 10.73 4.17 -22.48
C GLY A 71 12.19 4.10 -22.94
N ALA A 72 13.12 4.69 -22.19
CA ALA A 72 14.54 4.59 -22.49
C ALA A 72 15.05 3.15 -22.28
N PRO A 73 15.92 2.62 -23.15
CA PRO A 73 16.48 1.28 -22.98
C PRO A 73 17.32 1.14 -21.70
N ILE A 74 17.18 0.01 -21.03
CA ILE A 74 17.90 -0.30 -19.77
C ILE A 74 18.75 -1.56 -19.91
N THR A 75 19.66 -1.75 -18.96
CA THR A 75 20.47 -2.96 -18.80
C THR A 75 20.10 -3.78 -17.57
N GLY A 76 19.06 -3.36 -16.83
CA GLY A 76 18.55 -3.99 -15.62
C GLY A 76 18.09 -2.96 -14.60
N GLU A 77 17.98 -3.39 -13.35
CA GLU A 77 17.61 -2.57 -12.20
C GLU A 77 18.68 -1.53 -11.89
N GLY A 78 18.22 -0.36 -11.44
CA GLY A 78 19.08 0.70 -10.95
C GLY A 78 19.65 0.36 -9.57
N LYS A 79 20.56 1.21 -9.08
CA LYS A 79 21.02 1.13 -7.68
C LYS A 79 21.02 2.51 -7.07
N THR A 80 20.24 2.69 -6.03
CA THR A 80 20.31 3.84 -5.11
C THR A 80 21.11 3.44 -3.86
N PRO A 81 21.65 4.39 -3.08
CA PRO A 81 22.42 4.08 -1.87
C PRO A 81 21.72 3.19 -0.83
N HIS A 82 20.40 3.31 -0.68
CA HIS A 82 19.58 2.58 0.30
C HIS A 82 18.49 1.71 -0.34
N GLY A 83 18.47 1.61 -1.66
CA GLY A 83 17.43 0.85 -2.37
C GLY A 83 17.37 -0.61 -1.93
N GLU A 84 16.15 -1.11 -1.72
CA GLU A 84 15.87 -2.51 -1.43
C GLU A 84 15.40 -3.20 -2.72
N GLY A 85 16.26 -4.06 -3.27
CA GLY A 85 15.99 -4.72 -4.56
C GLY A 85 15.96 -3.70 -5.70
N ASP A 86 14.85 -3.68 -6.44
CA ASP A 86 14.58 -2.77 -7.55
C ASP A 86 13.94 -1.45 -7.11
N ASN A 87 13.75 -1.21 -5.80
CA ASN A 87 12.98 -0.06 -5.30
C ASN A 87 13.83 0.99 -4.60
N ALA A 88 13.42 2.26 -4.70
CA ALA A 88 13.96 3.40 -3.94
C ALA A 88 12.83 4.09 -3.16
N TRP A 89 13.03 4.31 -1.86
CA TRP A 89 12.01 4.92 -1.01
C TRP A 89 11.86 6.41 -1.27
N TYR A 90 10.68 6.98 -1.00
CA TYR A 90 10.47 8.42 -1.14
C TYR A 90 11.42 9.24 -0.25
N SER A 91 11.65 8.80 1.00
CA SER A 91 12.60 9.45 1.92
C SER A 91 14.01 9.56 1.33
N GLU A 92 14.47 8.50 0.65
CA GLU A 92 15.74 8.50 -0.07
C GLU A 92 15.68 9.41 -1.30
N MET A 93 14.66 9.24 -2.15
CA MET A 93 14.53 10.02 -3.40
C MET A 93 14.50 11.52 -3.12
N CYS A 94 13.84 11.93 -2.05
CA CYS A 94 13.81 13.32 -1.66
C CYS A 94 15.22 13.86 -1.30
N ASP A 95 16.02 13.13 -0.53
CA ASP A 95 17.40 13.54 -0.20
C ASP A 95 18.28 13.57 -1.45
N LEU A 96 18.16 12.56 -2.31
CA LEU A 96 18.92 12.47 -3.56
C LEU A 96 18.69 13.70 -4.45
N VAL A 97 17.44 14.11 -4.61
CA VAL A 97 17.06 15.29 -5.42
C VAL A 97 17.47 16.59 -4.74
N LYS A 98 17.23 16.77 -3.44
CA LYS A 98 17.51 18.05 -2.77
C LYS A 98 18.98 18.29 -2.49
N ASN A 99 19.70 17.25 -2.09
CA ASN A 99 21.02 17.38 -1.47
C ASN A 99 22.15 16.68 -2.23
N LYS A 100 21.84 15.77 -3.17
CA LYS A 100 22.85 14.95 -3.87
C LYS A 100 22.92 15.19 -5.37
N GLY A 101 22.28 16.25 -5.87
CA GLY A 101 22.44 16.69 -7.26
C GLY A 101 21.74 15.81 -8.29
N TRP A 102 20.75 15.01 -7.88
CA TRP A 102 19.91 14.30 -8.83
C TRP A 102 19.00 15.27 -9.59
N THR A 103 18.78 14.98 -10.87
CA THR A 103 17.83 15.73 -11.68
C THR A 103 16.44 15.15 -11.51
N LYS A 104 15.46 16.00 -11.22
CA LYS A 104 14.04 15.65 -11.23
C LYS A 104 13.36 16.25 -12.46
N GLU A 105 12.59 15.43 -13.16
CA GLU A 105 11.73 15.85 -14.27
C GLU A 105 10.29 15.38 -14.04
N ASP A 106 9.34 16.06 -14.67
CA ASP A 106 7.93 15.69 -14.64
C ASP A 106 7.38 15.75 -16.07
N PRO A 107 7.61 14.69 -16.86
CA PRO A 107 7.29 14.69 -18.29
C PRO A 107 5.78 14.77 -18.56
N ASP A 108 4.95 14.36 -17.60
CA ASP A 108 3.49 14.31 -17.72
C ASP A 108 2.79 15.52 -17.05
N GLN A 109 3.52 16.61 -16.79
CA GLN A 109 3.04 17.93 -16.32
C GLN A 109 2.39 17.94 -14.92
N GLY A 110 2.91 17.19 -13.96
CA GLY A 110 2.61 17.40 -12.53
C GLY A 110 2.27 16.13 -11.74
N HIS A 111 2.22 14.97 -12.40
CA HIS A 111 1.59 13.79 -11.81
C HIS A 111 2.53 12.60 -11.65
N ASP A 112 3.57 12.49 -12.48
CA ASP A 112 4.36 11.26 -12.62
C ASP A 112 5.86 11.62 -12.63
N PRO A 113 6.43 12.06 -11.49
CA PRO A 113 7.80 12.53 -11.46
C PRO A 113 8.79 11.39 -11.68
N ILE A 114 9.87 11.74 -12.35
CA ILE A 114 11.02 10.87 -12.55
C ILE A 114 12.27 11.57 -12.01
N SER A 115 13.28 10.81 -11.64
CA SER A 115 14.58 11.37 -11.29
C SER A 115 15.71 10.49 -11.76
N TYR A 116 16.83 11.10 -12.10
CA TYR A 116 18.00 10.37 -12.58
C TYR A 116 19.32 11.04 -12.19
N HIS A 117 20.35 10.22 -12.10
CA HIS A 117 21.74 10.63 -11.93
C HIS A 117 22.65 9.58 -12.58
N ASP A 118 23.53 10.04 -13.47
CA ASP A 118 24.34 9.17 -14.33
C ASP A 118 23.49 8.11 -15.07
N LEU A 119 23.64 6.83 -14.71
CA LEU A 119 22.91 5.72 -15.32
C LEU A 119 21.74 5.23 -14.46
N THR A 120 21.54 5.78 -13.27
CA THR A 120 20.41 5.40 -12.42
C THR A 120 19.23 6.32 -12.71
N TRP A 121 18.08 5.71 -12.93
CA TRP A 121 16.80 6.38 -13.21
C TRP A 121 15.74 5.79 -12.29
N VAL A 122 14.83 6.62 -11.79
CA VAL A 122 13.76 6.21 -10.88
C VAL A 122 12.45 6.89 -11.27
N GLY A 123 11.37 6.11 -11.38
CA GLY A 123 10.00 6.61 -11.51
C GLY A 123 9.26 6.34 -10.21
N TYR A 124 8.71 7.37 -9.57
CA TYR A 124 8.23 7.33 -8.19
C TYR A 124 7.12 8.35 -7.96
N ASP A 125 6.29 8.14 -6.94
CA ASP A 125 5.35 9.16 -6.48
C ASP A 125 6.01 10.15 -5.51
N ASP A 126 5.58 11.41 -5.56
CA ASP A 126 5.97 12.45 -4.60
C ASP A 126 4.74 13.12 -3.95
N PRO A 127 4.89 14.11 -3.05
CA PRO A 127 3.75 14.76 -2.41
C PRO A 127 2.77 15.42 -3.37
N TYR A 128 3.21 15.85 -4.56
CA TYR A 128 2.31 16.43 -5.57
C TYR A 128 1.51 15.33 -6.27
N ALA A 129 2.15 14.24 -6.69
CA ALA A 129 1.47 13.07 -7.24
C ALA A 129 0.43 12.50 -6.26
N ALA A 130 0.81 12.33 -4.99
CA ALA A 130 -0.09 11.85 -3.94
C ALA A 130 -1.25 12.81 -3.66
N TYR A 131 -1.02 14.11 -3.71
CA TYR A 131 -2.07 15.13 -3.61
C TYR A 131 -3.07 14.99 -4.77
N ASP A 132 -2.60 14.91 -6.01
CA ASP A 132 -3.46 14.87 -7.19
C ASP A 132 -4.27 13.57 -7.27
N LYS A 133 -3.65 12.42 -6.97
CA LYS A 133 -4.36 11.13 -6.84
C LYS A 133 -5.46 11.21 -5.78
N SER A 134 -5.15 11.79 -4.62
CA SER A 134 -6.13 12.00 -3.55
C SER A 134 -7.26 12.94 -3.95
N LYS A 135 -6.93 14.01 -4.69
CA LYS A 135 -7.90 14.98 -5.19
C LYS A 135 -8.84 14.34 -6.20
N TRP A 136 -8.32 13.55 -7.12
CA TRP A 136 -9.15 12.80 -8.06
C TRP A 136 -10.10 11.83 -7.33
N VAL A 137 -9.58 11.05 -6.36
CA VAL A 137 -10.38 10.13 -5.55
C VAL A 137 -11.54 10.86 -4.87
N LYS A 138 -11.24 11.99 -4.22
CA LYS A 138 -12.24 12.80 -3.52
C LYS A 138 -13.30 13.37 -4.47
N ASP A 139 -12.86 14.02 -5.55
CA ASP A 139 -13.74 14.73 -6.48
C ASP A 139 -14.64 13.77 -7.27
N ASN A 140 -14.22 12.51 -7.45
CA ASN A 140 -14.96 11.49 -8.17
C ASN A 140 -15.76 10.53 -7.27
N GLY A 141 -15.77 10.78 -5.95
CA GLY A 141 -16.58 10.05 -4.97
C GLY A 141 -16.06 8.65 -4.62
N TYR A 142 -14.75 8.42 -4.74
CA TYR A 142 -14.11 7.16 -4.37
C TYR A 142 -13.83 7.08 -2.87
N GLY A 143 -13.71 5.85 -2.35
CA GLY A 143 -13.70 5.56 -0.93
C GLY A 143 -12.46 6.06 -0.18
N GLY A 144 -11.38 6.38 -0.88
CA GLY A 144 -10.13 6.88 -0.28
C GLY A 144 -8.87 6.32 -0.92
N ILE A 145 -7.80 6.31 -0.13
CA ILE A 145 -6.44 5.94 -0.52
C ILE A 145 -5.91 4.82 0.37
N ILE A 146 -5.17 3.89 -0.23
CA ILE A 146 -4.28 2.95 0.44
C ILE A 146 -2.83 3.33 0.11
N VAL A 147 -1.97 3.29 1.12
CA VAL A 147 -0.54 3.59 1.01
C VAL A 147 0.28 2.33 1.27
N TRP A 148 1.21 2.06 0.36
CA TRP A 148 2.31 1.10 0.55
C TRP A 148 3.67 1.82 0.45
N GLU A 149 4.43 1.97 1.52
CA GLU A 149 4.03 1.86 2.92
C GLU A 149 4.61 3.05 3.74
N ILE A 150 4.13 3.29 4.95
CA ILE A 150 4.37 4.58 5.63
C ILE A 150 5.80 4.82 6.13
N THR A 151 6.62 3.78 6.28
CA THR A 151 8.01 3.92 6.72
C THR A 151 8.97 4.32 5.59
N GLN A 152 8.48 4.31 4.34
CA GLN A 152 9.18 4.83 3.18
C GLN A 152 8.96 6.33 2.96
N ASP A 153 8.01 6.95 3.67
CA ASP A 153 7.86 8.41 3.73
C ASP A 153 9.04 9.07 4.47
N ASP A 154 9.20 10.39 4.35
CA ASP A 154 10.18 11.19 5.12
C ASP A 154 9.66 11.38 6.57
N PHE A 155 9.63 10.29 7.34
CA PHE A 155 9.09 10.26 8.71
C PHE A 155 10.05 10.91 9.73
N GLU A 156 11.35 10.76 9.53
CA GLU A 156 12.37 11.63 10.12
C GLU A 156 12.59 12.76 9.13
N PRO A 157 12.17 14.01 9.41
CA PRO A 157 12.04 15.08 8.43
C PRO A 157 13.39 15.61 7.91
N LYS A 158 14.10 14.80 7.12
CA LYS A 158 15.38 15.12 6.49
C LYS A 158 15.19 16.14 5.38
N CYS A 159 14.01 16.10 4.78
CA CYS A 159 13.78 16.67 3.49
C CYS A 159 12.75 17.80 3.54
N CYS A 160 11.71 17.64 4.34
CA CYS A 160 10.64 18.63 4.53
C CYS A 160 10.64 19.17 5.98
N SER A 161 9.96 20.29 6.21
CA SER A 161 9.89 20.88 7.57
C SER A 161 9.02 20.08 8.56
N LYS A 162 8.34 19.03 8.10
CA LYS A 162 7.45 18.17 8.88
C LYS A 162 7.58 16.74 8.40
N SER A 163 7.51 15.80 9.35
CA SER A 163 7.46 14.37 9.07
C SER A 163 6.25 14.01 8.20
N TYR A 164 6.39 12.94 7.43
CA TYR A 164 5.36 12.35 6.58
C TYR A 164 4.76 13.30 5.53
N PRO A 165 5.58 13.98 4.70
CA PRO A 165 5.07 14.89 3.68
C PRO A 165 4.11 14.22 2.69
N MET A 166 4.29 12.94 2.34
CA MET A 166 3.37 12.25 1.43
C MET A 166 2.02 11.99 2.08
N LEU A 167 1.99 11.45 3.30
CA LEU A 167 0.71 11.31 4.03
C LEU A 167 0.05 12.65 4.28
N ARG A 168 0.83 13.69 4.59
CA ARG A 168 0.25 15.04 4.82
C ARG A 168 -0.38 15.61 3.56
N ALA A 169 0.19 15.37 2.38
CA ALA A 169 -0.42 15.75 1.12
C ALA A 169 -1.77 15.05 0.90
N ILE A 170 -1.84 13.74 1.14
CA ILE A 170 -3.08 12.95 1.09
C ILE A 170 -4.13 13.51 2.07
N ASN A 171 -3.74 13.72 3.32
CA ASN A 171 -4.63 14.19 4.38
C ASN A 171 -5.11 15.63 4.17
N HIS A 172 -4.28 16.49 3.58
CA HIS A 172 -4.67 17.86 3.24
C HIS A 172 -5.90 17.86 2.34
N VAL A 173 -5.98 16.92 1.38
CA VAL A 173 -7.13 16.74 0.52
C VAL A 173 -8.28 16.05 1.24
N LEU A 174 -8.02 14.89 1.86
CA LEU A 174 -9.09 13.97 2.27
C LEU A 174 -9.69 14.29 3.65
N LEU A 175 -8.91 14.84 4.59
CA LEU A 175 -9.35 15.05 5.97
C LEU A 175 -9.54 16.52 6.34
N VAL A 176 -8.74 17.44 5.79
CA VAL A 176 -8.77 18.87 6.19
C VAL A 176 -9.87 19.68 5.49
N THR A 177 -10.11 19.42 4.20
CA THR A 177 -11.09 20.20 3.41
C THR A 177 -12.56 19.84 3.69
N ALA A 178 -12.82 18.81 4.49
CA ALA A 178 -14.17 18.41 4.90
C ALA A 178 -14.83 19.41 5.87
N LEU A 179 -14.06 20.34 6.47
CA LEU A 179 -14.54 21.31 7.47
C LEU A 179 -15.23 22.56 6.86
N VAL A 180 -15.09 22.82 5.56
CA VAL A 180 -15.54 24.10 4.94
C VAL A 180 -16.91 24.02 4.26
N CYS A 181 -17.49 22.83 4.06
CA CYS A 181 -18.77 22.67 3.36
C CYS A 181 -19.91 22.25 4.31
N LEU A 182 -20.27 23.14 5.24
CA LEU A 182 -21.49 23.01 6.07
C LEU A 182 -22.73 23.43 5.27
N GLN A 183 -23.09 22.77 4.17
CA GLN A 183 -24.41 23.03 3.54
C GLN A 183 -24.94 22.00 2.53
N VAL A 184 -24.61 20.71 2.65
CA VAL A 184 -25.44 19.66 2.01
C VAL A 184 -25.52 18.43 2.92
N LEU A 185 -26.70 18.18 3.47
CA LEU A 185 -27.06 16.94 4.18
C LEU A 185 -27.13 15.78 3.18
N SER A 186 -25.99 15.31 2.74
CA SER A 186 -25.85 13.92 2.27
C SER A 186 -24.76 13.29 3.11
N ALA A 187 -25.03 12.10 3.66
CA ALA A 187 -24.05 11.34 4.40
C ALA A 187 -23.01 10.78 3.41
N VAL A 188 -22.12 11.65 2.92
CA VAL A 188 -20.94 11.21 2.17
C VAL A 188 -20.08 10.43 3.15
N ALA A 189 -19.84 9.15 2.85
CA ALA A 189 -18.96 8.32 3.66
C ALA A 189 -17.59 9.01 3.78
N LYS A 190 -17.05 9.10 5.00
CA LYS A 190 -15.74 9.72 5.22
C LYS A 190 -14.68 8.96 4.41
N PRO A 191 -13.81 9.66 3.66
CA PRO A 191 -12.72 9.02 2.94
C PRO A 191 -11.81 8.24 3.90
N LYS A 192 -11.32 7.09 3.44
CA LYS A 192 -10.37 6.26 4.18
C LYS A 192 -8.94 6.59 3.72
N VAL A 193 -8.04 6.70 4.68
CA VAL A 193 -6.59 6.66 4.45
C VAL A 193 -6.08 5.42 5.16
N ILE A 194 -5.70 4.41 4.38
CA ILE A 194 -5.19 3.13 4.84
C ILE A 194 -3.67 3.17 4.78
N CYS A 195 -3.02 2.97 5.92
CA CYS A 195 -1.58 3.05 6.07
C CYS A 195 -1.02 1.67 6.38
N TYR A 196 -0.31 1.04 5.45
CA TYR A 196 0.46 -0.16 5.78
C TYR A 196 1.65 0.22 6.65
N TRP A 197 1.82 -0.50 7.75
CA TRP A 197 2.98 -0.41 8.63
C TRP A 197 3.61 -1.79 8.79
N PRO A 198 4.80 -2.00 8.22
CA PRO A 198 5.55 -3.23 8.32
C PRO A 198 6.35 -3.32 9.62
N ASN A 199 6.19 -4.42 10.34
CA ASN A 199 6.87 -4.62 11.62
C ASN A 199 8.40 -4.83 11.49
N TRP A 200 8.89 -5.28 10.33
CA TRP A 200 10.33 -5.53 10.11
C TRP A 200 11.20 -4.27 10.14
N ARG A 201 10.59 -3.08 10.02
CA ARG A 201 11.32 -1.80 10.14
C ARG A 201 11.74 -1.47 11.57
N MET A 202 11.24 -2.21 12.56
CA MET A 202 11.74 -2.11 13.93
C MET A 202 13.16 -2.67 14.10
N ASP A 203 13.56 -3.58 13.20
CA ASP A 203 14.86 -4.24 13.22
C ASP A 203 15.94 -3.43 12.48
N SER A 204 15.54 -2.39 11.74
CA SER A 204 16.45 -1.43 11.12
C SER A 204 17.22 -0.63 12.18
N GLY A 205 18.44 -0.20 11.82
CA GLY A 205 19.32 0.59 12.67
C GLY A 205 19.26 2.09 12.37
N GLY A 206 19.69 2.91 13.33
CA GLY A 206 19.84 4.36 13.14
C GLY A 206 18.51 5.05 12.80
N ASP A 207 18.58 6.00 11.86
CA ASP A 207 17.46 6.84 11.43
C ASP A 207 16.42 6.10 10.58
N ASP A 208 16.70 4.86 10.17
CA ASP A 208 15.78 4.04 9.37
C ASP A 208 14.86 3.18 10.26
N LYS A 209 15.11 3.15 11.58
CA LYS A 209 14.29 2.41 12.53
C LYS A 209 12.92 3.05 12.67
N HIS A 210 11.88 2.26 12.43
CA HIS A 210 10.49 2.69 12.60
C HIS A 210 9.72 1.77 13.54
N THR A 211 9.13 2.35 14.58
CA THR A 211 8.38 1.65 15.64
C THR A 211 6.95 2.17 15.71
N PRO A 212 6.02 1.47 16.41
CA PRO A 212 4.65 1.95 16.56
C PRO A 212 4.56 3.40 17.06
N GLU A 213 5.45 3.84 17.95
CA GLU A 213 5.46 5.19 18.50
C GLU A 213 5.83 6.27 17.46
N ASN A 214 6.56 5.93 16.39
CA ASN A 214 6.86 6.84 15.30
C ASN A 214 5.61 7.17 14.46
N ILE A 215 4.58 6.31 14.48
CA ILE A 215 3.35 6.54 13.73
C ILE A 215 2.62 7.77 14.28
N ASP A 216 2.24 8.69 13.39
CA ASP A 216 1.27 9.75 13.69
C ASP A 216 -0.13 9.23 13.33
N PRO A 217 -0.91 8.73 14.31
CA PRO A 217 -2.18 8.09 14.00
C PRO A 217 -3.26 9.07 13.55
N THR A 218 -2.99 10.39 13.57
CA THR A 218 -3.91 11.40 13.04
C THR A 218 -3.84 11.54 11.52
N LEU A 219 -2.82 10.95 10.89
CA LEU A 219 -2.64 10.92 9.43
C LEU A 219 -3.27 9.68 8.77
N CYS A 220 -3.79 8.75 9.55
CA CYS A 220 -4.35 7.50 9.06
C CYS A 220 -5.75 7.28 9.66
N THR A 221 -6.65 6.72 8.86
CA THR A 221 -7.94 6.21 9.38
C THR A 221 -7.81 4.76 9.84
N HIS A 222 -6.99 3.99 9.13
CA HIS A 222 -6.68 2.59 9.43
C HIS A 222 -5.17 2.40 9.30
N ILE A 223 -4.60 1.65 10.24
CA ILE A 223 -3.21 1.19 10.22
C ILE A 223 -3.26 -0.32 10.03
N HIS A 224 -2.67 -0.78 8.94
CA HIS A 224 -2.60 -2.18 8.53
C HIS A 224 -1.26 -2.76 8.99
N HIS A 225 -1.29 -3.73 9.89
CA HIS A 225 -0.10 -4.35 10.45
C HIS A 225 0.40 -5.47 9.54
N ALA A 226 1.43 -5.15 8.76
CA ALA A 226 2.04 -6.03 7.78
C ALA A 226 3.23 -6.81 8.40
N PHE A 227 3.33 -8.14 8.26
CA PHE A 227 2.29 -9.05 7.78
C PHE A 227 2.04 -10.18 8.77
N HIS A 228 0.81 -10.66 8.73
CA HIS A 228 0.44 -11.96 9.23
C HIS A 228 0.37 -12.97 8.08
N VAL A 229 0.46 -14.25 8.41
CA VAL A 229 0.33 -15.38 7.49
C VAL A 229 -0.63 -16.42 8.09
N LEU A 230 -1.00 -17.42 7.29
CA LEU A 230 -1.82 -18.54 7.78
C LEU A 230 -0.98 -19.44 8.68
N ASP A 231 -1.43 -19.66 9.90
CA ASP A 231 -1.03 -20.82 10.68
C ASP A 231 -1.89 -22.02 10.26
N GLN A 232 -1.36 -22.92 9.43
CA GLN A 232 -2.11 -24.10 9.00
C GLN A 232 -2.40 -25.09 10.14
N GLN A 233 -1.56 -25.11 11.18
CA GLN A 233 -1.74 -26.05 12.30
C GLN A 233 -2.96 -25.65 13.13
N HIS A 234 -3.11 -24.36 13.40
CA HIS A 234 -4.19 -23.83 14.23
C HIS A 234 -5.34 -23.22 13.42
N ASN A 235 -5.18 -23.14 12.09
CA ASN A 235 -6.12 -22.55 11.14
C ASN A 235 -6.55 -21.13 11.57
N VAL A 236 -5.56 -20.23 11.74
CA VAL A 236 -5.73 -18.86 12.23
C VAL A 236 -4.63 -17.96 11.66
N VAL A 237 -4.81 -16.65 11.69
CA VAL A 237 -3.72 -15.71 11.41
C VAL A 237 -2.62 -15.78 12.48
N LYS A 238 -1.37 -15.62 12.07
CA LYS A 238 -0.22 -15.39 12.95
C LYS A 238 0.74 -14.39 12.32
N ASP A 239 1.42 -13.58 13.12
CA ASP A 239 2.48 -12.69 12.63
C ASP A 239 3.60 -13.52 11.99
N SER A 240 4.13 -13.05 10.85
CA SER A 240 5.14 -13.75 10.06
C SER A 240 6.46 -13.92 10.81
N ALA A 241 6.78 -13.01 11.74
CA ALA A 241 7.93 -13.07 12.63
C ALA A 241 7.66 -13.89 13.92
N GLY A 242 6.49 -14.52 14.03
CA GLY A 242 6.01 -15.17 15.25
C GLY A 242 5.21 -14.22 16.15
N PRO A 243 4.55 -14.71 17.21
CA PRO A 243 3.67 -13.88 18.04
C PRO A 243 4.40 -12.66 18.64
N GLN A 244 3.86 -11.46 18.41
CA GLN A 244 4.39 -10.18 18.92
C GLN A 244 3.41 -9.43 19.85
N PRO A 245 3.00 -9.97 21.02
CA PRO A 245 2.01 -9.32 21.88
C PRO A 245 2.38 -7.90 22.33
N ASP A 246 3.68 -7.61 22.48
CA ASP A 246 4.16 -6.28 22.82
C ASP A 246 3.88 -5.26 21.71
N VAL A 247 4.16 -5.63 20.47
CA VAL A 247 3.93 -4.79 19.28
C VAL A 247 2.42 -4.53 19.13
N TYR A 248 1.59 -5.57 19.29
CA TYR A 248 0.13 -5.43 19.20
C TYR A 248 -0.41 -4.46 20.25
N ARG A 249 0.11 -4.54 21.49
CA ARG A 249 -0.25 -3.63 22.58
C ARG A 249 0.13 -2.18 22.25
N ARG A 250 1.32 -1.96 21.69
CA ARG A 250 1.83 -0.63 21.33
C ARG A 250 1.08 -0.01 20.15
N LEU A 251 0.75 -0.79 19.12
CA LEU A 251 -0.12 -0.34 18.03
C LEU A 251 -1.51 0.04 18.54
N ASN A 252 -2.11 -0.78 19.40
CA ASN A 252 -3.40 -0.44 20.01
C ASN A 252 -3.35 0.81 20.90
N ALA A 253 -2.19 1.12 21.50
CA ALA A 253 -2.01 2.34 22.29
C ALA A 253 -2.10 3.62 21.45
N LEU A 254 -1.93 3.55 20.11
CA LEU A 254 -2.12 4.69 19.21
C LEU A 254 -3.53 5.28 19.28
N LYS A 255 -4.52 4.46 19.65
CA LYS A 255 -5.90 4.91 19.90
C LYS A 255 -6.00 5.94 21.03
N GLN A 256 -5.01 6.06 21.91
CA GLN A 256 -4.96 7.12 22.92
C GLN A 256 -4.71 8.49 22.32
N ARG A 257 -3.97 8.56 21.19
CA ARG A 257 -3.69 9.79 20.44
C ARG A 257 -4.74 10.06 19.35
N ASN A 258 -5.37 9.03 18.82
CA ASN A 258 -6.52 9.12 17.91
C ASN A 258 -7.54 7.99 18.18
N PRO A 259 -8.60 8.22 18.97
CA PRO A 259 -9.57 7.17 19.33
C PRO A 259 -10.33 6.54 18.14
N ASP A 260 -10.37 7.22 17.00
CA ASP A 260 -11.09 6.77 15.81
C ASP A 260 -10.24 5.86 14.92
N VAL A 261 -8.91 5.83 15.09
CA VAL A 261 -8.03 5.01 14.25
C VAL A 261 -8.30 3.52 14.44
N LYS A 262 -8.33 2.79 13.33
CA LYS A 262 -8.48 1.32 13.34
C LYS A 262 -7.13 0.64 13.15
N ILE A 263 -6.86 -0.39 13.94
CA ILE A 263 -5.67 -1.24 13.81
C ILE A 263 -6.12 -2.58 13.23
N ILE A 264 -5.67 -2.87 12.02
CA ILE A 264 -6.11 -4.00 11.19
C ILE A 264 -4.97 -5.00 11.05
N VAL A 265 -5.27 -6.28 11.17
CA VAL A 265 -4.32 -7.35 10.81
C VAL A 265 -4.32 -7.50 9.30
N SER A 266 -3.18 -7.37 8.64
CA SER A 266 -3.04 -7.69 7.21
C SER A 266 -2.41 -9.06 7.05
N MET A 267 -3.15 -9.99 6.44
CA MET A 267 -2.70 -11.34 6.18
C MET A 267 -2.35 -11.52 4.71
N GLY A 268 -1.14 -11.99 4.41
CA GLY A 268 -0.69 -12.24 3.05
C GLY A 268 0.57 -11.46 2.70
N GLY A 269 0.49 -10.71 1.62
CA GLY A 269 1.60 -9.96 1.03
C GLY A 269 2.42 -10.78 0.04
N TRP A 270 3.30 -10.09 -0.69
CA TRP A 270 4.27 -10.70 -1.59
C TRP A 270 5.15 -11.74 -0.89
N GLY A 271 5.32 -12.90 -1.53
CA GLY A 271 6.08 -14.05 -1.01
C GLY A 271 5.33 -14.94 -0.02
N ALA A 272 4.07 -14.63 0.30
CA ALA A 272 3.23 -15.46 1.16
C ALA A 272 2.89 -16.82 0.52
N PRO A 273 2.57 -17.86 1.32
CA PRO A 273 2.40 -19.21 0.79
C PRO A 273 1.01 -19.41 0.12
N ASP A 274 0.89 -19.03 -1.15
CA ASP A 274 -0.35 -19.09 -1.94
C ASP A 274 -1.06 -20.44 -1.93
N ASN A 275 -0.29 -21.53 -1.97
CA ASN A 275 -0.84 -22.88 -1.95
C ASN A 275 -1.67 -23.15 -0.68
N GLN A 276 -1.28 -22.56 0.45
CA GLN A 276 -2.01 -22.69 1.70
C GLN A 276 -3.31 -21.87 1.66
N TYR A 277 -3.28 -20.68 1.05
CA TYR A 277 -4.47 -19.85 0.88
C TYR A 277 -5.48 -20.50 -0.07
N SER A 278 -5.01 -21.06 -1.19
CA SER A 278 -5.83 -21.83 -2.12
C SER A 278 -6.49 -23.04 -1.44
N GLN A 279 -5.76 -23.79 -0.61
CA GLN A 279 -6.30 -24.89 0.18
C GLN A 279 -7.36 -24.42 1.19
N LEU A 280 -7.07 -23.34 1.92
CA LEU A 280 -8.00 -22.74 2.88
C LEU A 280 -9.31 -22.35 2.19
N VAL A 281 -9.25 -21.57 1.11
CA VAL A 281 -10.46 -21.12 0.41
C VAL A 281 -11.19 -22.26 -0.30
N GLY A 282 -10.47 -23.32 -0.71
CA GLY A 282 -11.02 -24.48 -1.38
C GLY A 282 -11.86 -25.40 -0.49
N ASN A 283 -11.70 -25.33 0.83
CA ASN A 283 -12.35 -26.25 1.77
C ASN A 283 -13.28 -25.51 2.74
N GLU A 284 -14.56 -25.91 2.77
CA GLU A 284 -15.56 -25.25 3.63
C GLU A 284 -15.29 -25.35 5.13
N GLY A 285 -14.85 -26.53 5.60
CA GLY A 285 -14.49 -26.73 6.99
C GLY A 285 -13.30 -25.86 7.40
N LEU A 286 -12.29 -25.74 6.53
CA LEU A 286 -11.15 -24.85 6.78
C LEU A 286 -11.57 -23.38 6.79
N ARG A 287 -12.41 -22.93 5.83
CA ARG A 287 -12.94 -21.56 5.84
C ARG A 287 -13.65 -21.23 7.14
N GLN A 288 -14.58 -22.09 7.57
CA GLN A 288 -15.37 -21.87 8.79
C GLN A 288 -14.50 -21.89 10.05
N GLY A 289 -13.56 -22.83 10.15
CA GLY A 289 -12.59 -22.88 11.24
C GLY A 289 -11.72 -21.62 11.30
N PHE A 290 -11.25 -21.17 10.14
CA PHE A 290 -10.39 -19.99 10.03
C PHE A 290 -11.11 -18.72 10.43
N ILE A 291 -12.33 -18.51 9.93
CA ILE A 291 -13.16 -17.35 10.27
C ILE A 291 -13.37 -17.31 11.79
N LYS A 292 -13.81 -18.42 12.39
CA LYS A 292 -14.05 -18.52 13.84
C LYS A 292 -12.79 -18.22 14.66
N ASN A 293 -11.68 -18.88 14.32
CA ASN A 293 -10.43 -18.74 15.08
C ASN A 293 -9.82 -17.35 14.90
N THR A 294 -9.93 -16.77 13.70
CA THR A 294 -9.43 -15.43 13.43
C THR A 294 -10.25 -14.36 14.14
N ILE A 295 -11.58 -14.47 14.19
CA ILE A 295 -12.42 -13.59 15.01
C ILE A 295 -11.96 -13.64 16.48
N ALA A 296 -11.72 -14.84 17.02
CA ALA A 296 -11.22 -14.98 18.39
C ALA A 296 -9.83 -14.34 18.58
N TYR A 297 -8.92 -14.51 17.61
CA TYR A 297 -7.59 -13.88 17.60
C TYR A 297 -7.68 -12.35 17.62
N LEU A 298 -8.52 -11.76 16.74
CA LEU A 298 -8.73 -10.32 16.67
C LEU A 298 -9.25 -9.76 18.00
N HIS A 299 -10.22 -10.44 18.62
CA HIS A 299 -10.73 -10.06 19.95
C HIS A 299 -9.67 -10.18 21.05
N GLN A 300 -8.90 -11.28 21.05
CA GLN A 300 -7.85 -11.52 22.04
C GLN A 300 -6.79 -10.42 22.03
N TYR A 301 -6.37 -9.99 20.83
CA TYR A 301 -5.32 -8.97 20.65
C TYR A 301 -5.85 -7.57 20.35
N LYS A 302 -7.18 -7.37 20.44
CA LYS A 302 -7.89 -6.09 20.30
C LYS A 302 -7.73 -5.40 18.94
N PHE A 303 -7.54 -6.17 17.88
CA PHE A 303 -7.56 -5.66 16.51
C PHE A 303 -8.99 -5.34 16.07
N ASP A 304 -9.15 -4.33 15.21
CA ASP A 304 -10.46 -3.86 14.75
C ASP A 304 -10.95 -4.56 13.48
N GLY A 305 -10.12 -5.39 12.86
CA GLY A 305 -10.49 -6.10 11.64
C GLY A 305 -9.35 -6.88 11.02
N LEU A 306 -9.66 -7.47 9.87
CA LEU A 306 -8.77 -8.29 9.06
C LEU A 306 -8.77 -7.76 7.62
N ASP A 307 -7.58 -7.62 7.09
CA ASP A 307 -7.27 -7.41 5.68
C ASP A 307 -6.68 -8.71 5.11
N ILE A 308 -7.07 -9.04 3.87
CA ILE A 308 -6.62 -10.24 3.17
C ILE A 308 -5.92 -9.82 1.88
N ASP A 309 -4.60 -9.91 1.91
CA ASP A 309 -3.71 -9.51 0.82
C ASP A 309 -3.15 -10.75 0.12
N TRP A 310 -4.03 -11.50 -0.56
CA TRP A 310 -3.61 -12.67 -1.33
C TRP A 310 -3.17 -12.24 -2.74
N GLU A 311 -1.89 -12.40 -3.03
CA GLU A 311 -1.24 -11.96 -4.27
C GLU A 311 -0.79 -13.13 -5.19
N PHE A 312 -1.58 -13.65 -6.11
CA PHE A 312 -2.99 -13.37 -6.38
C PHE A 312 -3.74 -14.68 -6.59
N PRO A 313 -5.03 -14.79 -6.24
CA PRO A 313 -5.86 -15.94 -6.60
C PRO A 313 -5.71 -16.28 -8.10
N VAL A 314 -5.52 -17.56 -8.44
CA VAL A 314 -5.20 -18.05 -9.81
C VAL A 314 -3.77 -17.71 -10.28
N CYS A 315 -3.28 -16.49 -10.06
CA CYS A 315 -1.95 -16.03 -10.49
C CYS A 315 -1.02 -15.80 -9.30
N TRP A 316 -0.63 -16.89 -8.63
CA TRP A 316 0.20 -16.88 -7.42
C TRP A 316 1.53 -16.16 -7.70
N GLN A 317 1.81 -15.07 -6.98
CA GLN A 317 2.98 -14.21 -7.16
C GLN A 317 3.19 -13.80 -8.63
N ALA A 318 2.11 -13.34 -9.28
CA ALA A 318 2.05 -12.97 -10.69
C ALA A 318 2.27 -14.11 -11.71
N ASP A 319 2.40 -15.37 -11.26
CA ASP A 319 2.52 -16.54 -12.14
C ASP A 319 1.16 -17.26 -12.30
N CYS A 320 0.47 -16.94 -13.39
CA CYS A 320 -0.83 -17.51 -13.75
C CYS A 320 -0.81 -19.01 -14.12
N SER A 321 0.35 -19.67 -14.12
CA SER A 321 0.45 -21.11 -14.34
C SER A 321 0.33 -21.94 -13.05
N LYS A 322 0.47 -21.30 -11.88
CA LYS A 322 0.56 -22.00 -10.59
C LYS A 322 -0.79 -22.25 -9.91
N GLY A 323 -1.69 -21.28 -9.95
CA GLY A 323 -2.96 -21.35 -9.22
C GLY A 323 -4.11 -21.98 -10.02
N PRO A 324 -5.00 -22.77 -9.39
CA PRO A 324 -6.14 -23.32 -10.08
C PRO A 324 -7.21 -22.24 -10.32
N LYS A 325 -7.91 -22.32 -11.46
CA LYS A 325 -9.04 -21.41 -11.78
C LYS A 325 -10.15 -21.38 -10.72
N SER A 326 -10.25 -22.42 -9.90
CA SER A 326 -11.21 -22.51 -8.79
C SER A 326 -10.97 -21.46 -7.69
N ASP A 327 -9.75 -20.95 -7.55
CA ASP A 327 -9.40 -19.92 -6.56
C ASP A 327 -10.35 -18.72 -6.64
N LYS A 328 -10.70 -18.28 -7.85
CA LYS A 328 -11.61 -17.14 -8.07
C LYS A 328 -12.97 -17.34 -7.38
N ALA A 329 -13.60 -18.50 -7.61
CA ALA A 329 -14.92 -18.77 -7.04
C ALA A 329 -14.84 -19.08 -5.53
N ASN A 330 -13.77 -19.76 -5.11
CA ASN A 330 -13.55 -20.13 -3.72
C ASN A 330 -13.23 -18.92 -2.84
N TYR A 331 -12.43 -17.98 -3.34
CA TYR A 331 -12.15 -16.73 -2.67
C TYR A 331 -13.41 -15.86 -2.51
N ALA A 332 -14.26 -15.81 -3.53
CA ALA A 332 -15.55 -15.12 -3.43
C ALA A 332 -16.46 -15.70 -2.32
N LYS A 333 -16.46 -17.03 -2.15
CA LYS A 333 -17.18 -17.72 -1.06
C LYS A 333 -16.54 -17.44 0.30
N PHE A 334 -15.21 -17.40 0.37
CA PHE A 334 -14.49 -17.09 1.59
C PHE A 334 -14.84 -15.69 2.13
N LEU A 335 -14.92 -14.70 1.24
CA LEU A 335 -15.29 -13.33 1.59
C LEU A 335 -16.79 -13.13 1.85
N GLN A 336 -17.62 -14.18 1.78
CA GLN A 336 -19.06 -14.09 1.99
C GLN A 336 -19.50 -14.20 3.46
N VAL A 337 -18.57 -14.39 4.41
CA VAL A 337 -18.79 -14.51 5.87
C VAL A 337 -20.21 -14.93 6.22
N SER A 338 -20.48 -16.24 6.08
CA SER A 338 -21.77 -16.86 6.39
C SER A 338 -21.80 -17.39 7.81
#